data_AF-A0A257SR81-F1
#
_entry.id   AF-A0A257SR81-F1
#
_cell.length_a   1.000
_cell.length_b   1.000
_cell.length_c   1.000
_cell.angle_alpha   90.00
_cell.angle_beta   90.00
_cell.angle_gamma   90.00
#
_symmetry.space_group_name_H-M   'P 1'
#
loop_
_entity.id
_entity.type
_entity.pdbx_description
1 polymer ?
#
loop_
_entity_poly.entity_id
_entity_poly.type
_entity_poly.pdbx_seq_one_letter_code
_entity_poly.pdbx_strand_id
1 'polypeptide(L)'
;MIGGNCKEVAQLLSRAQDRRLSWRQRMAVRIHLLLCVYCRRYARQLQWLQRALTRGRDDAQESRLDEAARRRINDRLRESRDREDR
;
A
#
# COMPACT_ATOMS: atom_id res chain seq x y z
N MET A 1 25.04 14.80 0.71
CA MET A 1 25.41 13.98 -0.46
C MET A 1 24.67 12.64 -0.37
N ILE A 2 23.60 12.46 -1.15
CA ILE A 2 22.86 11.17 -1.27
C ILE A 2 23.42 10.40 -2.48
N GLY A 3 24.74 10.47 -2.68
CA GLY A 3 25.43 10.19 -3.93
C GLY A 3 26.00 8.78 -4.05
N GLY A 4 25.41 7.77 -3.40
CA GLY A 4 25.98 6.42 -3.56
C GLY A 4 25.30 5.27 -2.82
N ASN A 5 24.38 5.52 -1.89
CA ASN A 5 23.82 4.42 -1.12
C ASN A 5 22.52 3.90 -1.72
N CYS A 6 22.63 2.92 -2.62
CA CYS A 6 21.49 2.16 -3.16
C CYS A 6 20.56 1.66 -2.04
N LYS A 7 21.08 1.33 -0.84
CA LYS A 7 20.30 0.91 0.33
C LYS A 7 19.43 2.04 0.88
N GLU A 8 19.96 3.27 0.94
CA GLU A 8 19.19 4.44 1.39
C GLU A 8 18.06 4.75 0.40
N VAL A 9 18.33 4.66 -0.90
CA VAL A 9 17.32 4.85 -1.95
C VAL A 9 16.26 3.75 -1.89
N ALA A 10 16.66 2.48 -1.68
CA ALA A 10 15.72 1.38 -1.49
C ALA A 10 14.84 1.57 -0.25
N GLN A 11 15.42 2.04 0.87
CA GLN A 11 14.66 2.37 2.09
C GLN A 11 13.69 3.53 1.86
N LEU A 12 14.10 4.59 1.16
CA LEU A 12 13.22 5.69 0.79
C LEU A 12 12.09 5.23 -0.13
N LEU A 13 12.38 4.35 -1.10
CA LEU A 13 11.37 3.73 -1.96
C LEU A 13 10.36 2.92 -1.16
N SER A 14 10.82 2.10 -0.21
CA SER A 14 9.93 1.34 0.68
C SER A 14 9.06 2.29 1.51
N ARG A 15 9.65 3.33 2.10
CA ARG A 15 8.89 4.35 2.86
C ARG A 15 7.89 5.10 1.99
N ALA A 16 8.17 5.27 0.70
CA ALA A 16 7.25 5.90 -0.25
C ALA A 16 5.96 5.10 -0.46
N GLN A 17 5.99 3.79 -0.21
CA GLN A 17 4.81 2.91 -0.29
C GLN A 17 3.88 3.15 0.91
N ASP A 18 4.44 3.33 2.11
CA ASP A 18 3.65 3.51 3.34
C ASP A 18 3.26 4.96 3.61
N ARG A 19 4.12 5.92 3.26
CA ARG A 19 3.93 7.35 3.57
C ARG A 19 4.36 8.25 2.42
N ARG A 20 3.74 9.43 2.31
CA ARG A 20 4.13 10.44 1.33
C ARG A 20 5.51 11.00 1.69
N LEU A 21 6.52 10.69 0.87
CA LEU A 21 7.86 11.29 0.97
C LEU A 21 7.82 12.82 0.82
N SER A 22 8.76 13.51 1.48
CA SER A 22 8.98 14.95 1.26
C SER A 22 9.48 15.21 -0.17
N TRP A 23 9.11 16.35 -0.75
CA TRP A 23 9.48 16.75 -2.12
C TRP A 23 10.99 16.67 -2.37
N ARG A 24 11.81 17.04 -1.39
CA ARG A 24 13.28 16.99 -1.46
C ARG A 24 13.79 15.55 -1.63
N GLN A 25 13.22 14.60 -0.88
CA GLN A 25 13.59 13.18 -0.95
C GLN A 25 13.19 12.57 -2.29
N ARG A 26 12.02 12.96 -2.83
CA ARG A 26 11.60 12.55 -4.19
C ARG A 26 12.58 13.00 -5.27
N MET A 27 13.10 14.21 -5.18
CA MET A 27 14.08 14.72 -6.15
C MET A 27 15.39 13.94 -6.07
N ALA A 28 15.91 13.72 -4.86
CA ALA A 28 17.14 12.94 -4.66
C ALA A 28 17.02 11.52 -5.23
N VAL A 29 15.91 10.83 -4.95
CA VAL A 29 15.63 9.49 -5.48
C VAL A 29 15.53 9.50 -7.01
N ARG A 30 14.85 10.49 -7.61
CA ARG A 30 14.75 10.62 -9.07
C ARG A 30 16.11 10.75 -9.74
N ILE A 31 16.99 11.60 -9.19
CA ILE A 31 18.35 11.79 -9.71
C ILE A 31 19.13 10.46 -9.62
N HIS A 32 19.03 9.74 -8.51
CA HIS A 32 19.72 8.45 -8.37
C HIS A 32 19.18 7.38 -9.35
N LEU A 33 17.87 7.34 -9.60
CA LEU A 33 17.26 6.42 -10.57
C LEU A 33 17.69 6.69 -12.03
N LEU A 34 18.11 7.91 -12.35
CA LEU A 34 18.69 8.24 -13.66
C LEU A 34 20.12 7.68 -13.78
N LEU A 35 20.88 7.71 -12.69
CA LEU A 35 22.28 7.27 -12.66
C LEU A 35 22.45 5.76 -12.43
N CYS A 36 21.53 5.11 -11.70
CA CYS A 36 21.62 3.71 -11.31
C CYS A 36 20.51 2.85 -11.93
N VAL A 37 20.90 1.98 -12.87
CA VAL A 37 19.97 1.07 -13.58
C VAL A 37 19.35 0.02 -12.64
N TYR A 38 20.09 -0.44 -11.63
CA TYR A 38 19.59 -1.43 -10.66
C TYR A 38 18.45 -0.86 -9.81
N CYS A 39 18.64 0.32 -9.24
CA CYS A 39 17.59 1.02 -8.50
C CYS A 39 16.39 1.33 -9.40
N ARG A 40 16.62 1.66 -10.68
CA ARG A 40 15.54 1.86 -11.66
C ARG A 40 14.72 0.59 -11.89
N ARG A 41 15.37 -0.57 -11.97
CA ARG A 41 14.68 -1.86 -12.09
C ARG A 41 13.88 -2.19 -10.84
N TYR A 42 14.46 -1.99 -9.66
CA TYR A 42 13.79 -2.20 -8.37
C TYR A 42 12.56 -1.29 -8.22
N ALA A 43 12.67 0.00 -8.56
CA ALA A 43 11.56 0.94 -8.53
C ALA A 43 10.36 0.47 -9.38
N ARG A 44 10.63 -0.06 -10.58
CA ARG A 44 9.59 -0.58 -11.47
C ARG A 44 8.92 -1.84 -10.90
N GLN A 45 9.67 -2.72 -10.27
CA GLN A 45 9.11 -3.90 -9.59
C GLN A 45 8.17 -3.48 -8.44
N LEU A 46 8.60 -2.50 -7.64
CA LEU A 46 7.78 -1.96 -6.55
C LEU A 46 6.46 -1.35 -7.07
N GLN A 47 6.53 -0.57 -8.16
CA GLN A 47 5.34 0.00 -8.81
C GLN A 47 4.41 -1.06 -9.41
N TRP A 48 4.96 -2.18 -9.88
CA TRP A 48 4.13 -3.28 -10.38
C TRP A 48 3.39 -3.97 -9.22
N LEU A 49 4.08 -4.26 -8.13
CA LEU A 49 3.48 -4.83 -6.92
C LEU A 49 2.40 -3.90 -6.36
N GLN A 50 2.69 -2.60 -6.28
CA GLN A 50 1.72 -1.61 -5.80
C GLN A 50 0.46 -1.60 -6.68
N ARG A 51 0.61 -1.61 -8.00
CA ARG A 51 -0.54 -1.68 -8.93
C ARG A 51 -1.34 -2.97 -8.79
N ALA A 52 -0.68 -4.12 -8.59
CA ALA A 52 -1.38 -5.38 -8.37
C ALA A 52 -2.19 -5.35 -7.06
N LEU A 53 -1.59 -4.81 -5.98
CA LEU A 53 -2.27 -4.64 -4.69
C LEU A 53 -3.42 -3.63 -4.77
N THR A 54 -3.28 -2.54 -5.51
CA THR A 54 -4.36 -1.56 -5.71
C THR A 54 -5.52 -2.17 -6.49
N ARG A 55 -5.26 -2.93 -7.56
CA ARG A 55 -6.33 -3.62 -8.30
C ARG A 55 -7.08 -4.63 -7.44
N GLY A 56 -6.35 -5.47 -6.70
CA GLY A 56 -7.00 -6.40 -5.76
C GLY A 56 -7.79 -5.69 -4.65
N ARG A 57 -7.44 -4.44 -4.31
CA ARG A 57 -8.22 -3.61 -3.38
C ARG A 57 -9.48 -3.03 -4.02
N ASP A 58 -9.42 -2.66 -5.30
CA ASP A 58 -10.58 -2.23 -6.06
C ASP A 58 -11.57 -3.40 -6.24
N ASP A 59 -11.06 -4.60 -6.55
CA ASP A 59 -11.86 -5.84 -6.61
C ASP A 59 -12.47 -6.20 -5.23
N ALA A 60 -11.70 -6.03 -4.15
CA ALA A 60 -12.21 -6.20 -2.79
C ALA A 60 -13.23 -5.12 -2.38
N GLN A 61 -13.15 -3.93 -2.98
CA GLN A 61 -14.10 -2.85 -2.76
C GLN A 61 -15.41 -3.07 -3.52
N GLU A 62 -15.34 -3.66 -4.72
CA GLU A 62 -16.50 -4.18 -5.45
C GLU A 62 -17.17 -5.35 -4.69
N SER A 63 -16.36 -6.13 -3.96
CA SER A 63 -16.84 -7.15 -3.02
C SER A 63 -17.41 -6.60 -1.71
N ARG A 64 -17.62 -5.28 -1.56
CA ARG A 64 -18.33 -4.72 -0.40
C ARG A 64 -19.77 -5.22 -0.42
N LEU A 65 -20.15 -5.90 0.65
CA LEU A 65 -21.52 -6.32 0.89
C LEU A 65 -22.47 -5.14 0.69
N ASP A 66 -23.55 -5.38 -0.03
CA ASP A 66 -24.68 -4.46 -0.07
C ASP A 66 -25.17 -4.16 1.35
N GLU A 67 -25.72 -2.96 1.53
CA GLU A 67 -26.14 -2.42 2.82
C GLU A 67 -27.13 -3.36 3.53
N ALA A 68 -28.03 -4.00 2.78
CA ALA A 68 -28.96 -4.98 3.33
C ALA A 68 -28.25 -6.27 3.82
N ALA A 69 -27.24 -6.75 3.09
CA ALA A 69 -26.46 -7.92 3.51
C ALA A 69 -25.62 -7.62 4.76
N ARG A 70 -25.07 -6.41 4.84
CA ARG A 70 -24.29 -5.95 6.00
C ARG A 70 -25.13 -5.86 7.28
N ARG A 71 -26.36 -5.36 7.19
CA ARG A 71 -27.30 -5.29 8.32
C ARG A 71 -27.64 -6.67 8.88
N ARG A 72 -28.00 -7.62 8.00
CA ARG A 72 -28.31 -9.00 8.42
C ARG A 72 -27.18 -9.68 9.19
N ILE A 73 -25.92 -9.45 8.77
CA ILE A 73 -24.76 -9.99 9.48
C ILE A 73 -24.59 -9.33 10.85
N ASN A 74 -24.75 -8.01 10.93
CA ASN A 74 -24.63 -7.29 12.19
C ASN A 74 -25.70 -7.71 13.20
N ASP A 75 -26.96 -7.85 12.74
CA ASP A 75 -28.08 -8.25 13.58
C ASP A 75 -27.86 -9.65 14.19
N ARG A 76 -27.38 -10.61 13.39
CA ARG A 76 -27.02 -11.95 13.90
C ARG A 76 -25.86 -11.93 14.88
N LEU A 77 -24.85 -11.10 14.65
CA LEU A 77 -23.72 -10.97 15.56
C LEU A 77 -24.16 -10.37 16.91
N ARG A 78 -25.12 -9.43 16.90
CA ARG A 78 -25.71 -8.88 18.13
C ARG A 78 -26.52 -9.94 18.86
N GLU A 79 -27.40 -10.68 18.18
CA GLU A 79 -28.15 -11.77 18.79
C GLU A 79 -27.26 -12.87 19.38
N SER A 80 -26.15 -13.20 18.73
CA SER A 80 -25.19 -14.18 19.25
C SER A 80 -24.50 -13.68 20.52
N ARG A 81 -24.16 -12.38 20.55
CA ARG A 81 -23.52 -11.76 21.71
C ARG A 81 -24.48 -11.65 22.90
N ASP A 82 -25.73 -11.29 22.64
CA ASP A 82 -26.79 -11.19 23.66
C ASP A 82 -27.17 -12.56 24.27
N ARG A 83 -26.96 -13.67 23.54
CA ARG A 83 -27.10 -15.04 24.05
C ARG A 83 -25.92 -15.52 24.88
N GLU A 84 -24.73 -14.97 24.64
CA GLU A 84 -23.50 -15.34 25.36
C GLU A 84 -23.38 -14.60 26.70
N ASP A 85 -23.95 -13.39 26.79
CA ASP A 85 -24.03 -12.58 28.02
C ASP A 85 -25.19 -12.98 28.98
N ARG A 86 -26.01 -13.98 28.63
CA ARG A 86 -27.17 -14.45 29.40
C ARG A 86 -26.96 -15.83 29.98
#